data_AF-A0A2V2UBD1-F1
#
_entry.id   AF-A0A2V2UBD1-F1
#
_cell.length_a   1.000
_cell.length_b   1.000
_cell.length_c   1.000
_cell.angle_alpha   90.00
_cell.angle_beta   90.00
_cell.angle_gamma   90.00
#
_symmetry.space_group_name_H-M   'P 1'
#
loop_
_entity.id
_entity.type
_entity.pdbx_description
1 polymer ?
#
loop_
_entity_poly.entity_id
_entity_poly.type
_entity_poly.pdbx_seq_one_letter_code
_entity_poly.pdbx_strand_id
1 'polypeptide(L)'
;MTPKNKQALLTKPFIIIMVTAVVAIMTSATVASIVSAQQPQTSGSKFGTVASLQNGKDGKPAWIVSGAWDFKNVNSTSSAFNATFNMVMLNGSAPHKHTITDFKITGSPTKNNIASTYNGTATVTLKKGPVTGVPISIKLMGPSAMSLWIDPSKTGSHFGNTPLYGVQHRVK
;
A
#
# COMPACT_ATOMS: atom_id res chain seq x y z
N MET A 1 -59.41 72.58 -38.10
CA MET A 1 -58.02 72.36 -38.54
C MET A 1 -57.18 72.04 -37.32
N THR A 2 -56.52 70.88 -37.37
CA THR A 2 -55.53 70.29 -36.44
C THR A 2 -54.37 71.27 -36.14
N PRO A 3 -53.56 71.12 -35.07
CA PRO A 3 -53.08 69.83 -34.58
C PRO A 3 -53.04 69.58 -33.05
N LYS A 4 -53.14 68.28 -32.76
CA LYS A 4 -52.72 67.61 -31.52
C LYS A 4 -51.19 67.67 -31.42
N ASN A 5 -50.66 67.83 -30.21
CA ASN A 5 -49.38 67.21 -29.87
C ASN A 5 -49.35 66.81 -28.39
N LYS A 6 -49.32 65.49 -28.16
CA LYS A 6 -48.99 64.86 -26.89
C LYS A 6 -47.48 64.91 -26.73
N GLN A 7 -46.96 65.02 -25.51
CA GLN A 7 -45.85 64.18 -25.04
C GLN A 7 -45.98 63.98 -23.53
N ALA A 8 -45.83 62.73 -23.12
CA ALA A 8 -45.95 62.25 -21.76
C ALA A 8 -44.60 62.36 -21.03
N LEU A 9 -44.63 62.67 -19.74
CA LEU A 9 -43.49 62.45 -18.85
C LEU A 9 -43.97 62.04 -17.45
N LEU A 10 -43.93 60.73 -17.22
CA LEU A 10 -43.35 60.05 -16.06
C LEU A 10 -43.50 60.71 -14.67
N THR A 11 -44.39 60.17 -13.84
CA THR A 11 -44.28 60.19 -12.37
C THR A 11 -44.72 58.83 -11.79
N LYS A 12 -43.77 58.12 -11.16
CA LYS A 12 -43.99 57.02 -10.18
C LYS A 12 -44.08 57.65 -8.77
N PRO A 13 -44.69 57.07 -7.71
CA PRO A 13 -44.51 55.70 -7.18
C PRO A 13 -45.81 55.04 -6.63
N PHE A 14 -45.92 53.74 -6.34
CA PHE A 14 -45.54 53.02 -5.11
C PHE A 14 -45.87 51.52 -5.36
N ILE A 15 -44.89 50.61 -5.41
CA ILE A 15 -44.46 49.69 -4.33
C ILE A 15 -45.61 48.97 -3.60
N ILE A 16 -45.84 47.70 -3.96
CA ILE A 16 -46.23 46.64 -3.01
C ILE A 16 -45.26 45.47 -3.23
N ILE A 17 -44.47 45.19 -2.20
CA ILE A 17 -43.48 44.12 -2.16
C ILE A 17 -44.23 42.84 -1.75
N MET A 18 -44.39 41.89 -2.67
CA MET A 18 -44.70 40.50 -2.28
C MET A 18 -43.39 39.79 -1.94
N VAL A 19 -43.16 39.61 -0.64
CA VAL A 19 -42.09 38.76 -0.13
C VAL A 19 -42.48 37.31 -0.39
N THR A 20 -41.80 36.64 -1.33
CA THR A 20 -41.75 35.18 -1.38
C THR A 20 -40.31 34.76 -1.08
N ALA A 21 -40.09 34.37 0.18
CA ALA A 21 -38.83 33.81 0.63
C ALA A 21 -38.70 32.38 0.08
N VAL A 22 -37.87 32.20 -0.95
CA VAL A 22 -37.40 30.88 -1.37
C VAL A 22 -36.25 30.50 -0.43
N VAL A 23 -36.54 29.66 0.57
CA VAL A 23 -35.52 29.05 1.42
C VAL A 23 -34.95 27.85 0.65
N ALA A 24 -33.82 28.06 -0.01
CA ALA A 24 -33.03 26.95 -0.58
C ALA A 24 -32.25 26.28 0.57
N ILE A 25 -32.74 25.16 1.07
CA ILE A 25 -32.03 24.33 2.04
C ILE A 25 -30.92 23.58 1.27
N MET A 26 -29.72 24.16 1.23
CA MET A 26 -28.51 23.45 0.83
C MET A 26 -28.09 22.55 2.00
N THR A 27 -28.50 21.28 1.99
CA THR A 27 -27.94 20.28 2.90
C THR A 27 -26.53 19.93 2.43
N SER A 28 -25.52 20.49 3.10
CA SER A 28 -24.14 20.07 2.93
C SER A 28 -23.99 18.65 3.49
N ALA A 29 -24.06 17.63 2.65
CA ALA A 29 -23.65 16.29 3.02
C ALA A 29 -22.14 16.32 3.28
N THR A 30 -21.75 16.24 4.56
CA THR A 30 -20.35 16.02 4.91
C THR A 30 -20.02 14.58 4.55
N VAL A 31 -19.14 14.39 3.56
CA VAL A 31 -18.51 13.09 3.35
C VAL A 31 -17.58 12.89 4.54
N ALA A 32 -18.04 12.12 5.54
CA ALA A 32 -17.16 11.63 6.58
C ALA A 32 -16.06 10.82 5.89
N SER A 33 -14.86 11.38 5.86
CA SER A 33 -13.68 10.65 5.41
C SER A 33 -13.49 9.51 6.39
N ILE A 34 -13.76 8.28 5.94
CA ILE A 34 -13.33 7.07 6.64
C ILE A 34 -11.80 7.05 6.63
N VAL A 35 -11.21 7.76 7.59
CA VAL A 35 -9.80 7.57 7.93
C VAL A 35 -9.74 6.16 8.51
N SER A 36 -9.32 5.20 7.68
CA SER A 36 -8.86 3.91 8.18
C SER A 36 -7.84 4.21 9.28
N ALA A 37 -8.14 3.78 10.50
CA ALA A 37 -7.21 3.90 11.61
C ALA A 37 -5.98 3.03 11.32
N GLN A 38 -5.03 3.59 10.57
CA GLN A 38 -3.65 3.13 10.53
C GLN A 38 -3.18 3.12 11.97
N GLN A 39 -2.99 1.91 12.51
CA GLN A 39 -2.38 1.74 13.82
C GLN A 39 -1.07 2.56 13.81
N PRO A 40 -0.85 3.46 14.78
CA PRO A 40 0.28 4.37 14.75
C PRO A 40 1.55 3.54 14.60
N GLN A 41 2.17 3.65 13.43
CA GLN A 41 3.47 3.09 13.17
C GLN A 41 4.41 3.81 14.12
N THR A 42 4.89 3.13 15.17
CA THR A 42 5.97 3.66 16.01
C THR A 42 7.09 4.11 15.08
N SER A 43 7.58 5.34 15.24
CA SER A 43 8.62 5.92 14.39
C SER A 43 9.76 4.90 14.22
N GLY A 44 9.89 4.32 13.02
CA GLY A 44 10.90 3.32 12.69
C GLY A 44 10.45 1.85 12.58
N SER A 45 9.19 1.47 12.88
CA SER A 45 8.68 0.11 12.62
C SER A 45 7.57 0.10 11.57
N LYS A 46 7.65 -0.86 10.66
CA LYS A 46 6.71 -1.14 9.57
C LYS A 46 6.26 -2.59 9.66
N PHE A 47 5.06 -2.88 9.22
CA PHE A 47 4.53 -4.25 9.19
C PHE A 47 3.49 -4.37 8.09
N GLY A 48 3.16 -5.60 7.73
CA GLY A 48 2.13 -5.82 6.74
C GLY A 48 1.92 -7.26 6.37
N THR A 49 1.35 -7.48 5.20
CA THR A 49 1.08 -8.81 4.63
C THR A 49 1.79 -8.99 3.29
N VAL A 50 2.06 -10.25 2.94
CA VAL A 50 2.44 -10.70 1.60
C VAL A 50 1.23 -11.39 0.98
N ALA A 51 0.96 -11.13 -0.29
CA ALA A 51 -0.02 -11.85 -1.10
C ALA A 51 0.46 -11.82 -2.55
N SER A 52 1.06 -12.92 -3.01
CA SER A 52 1.82 -12.93 -4.24
C SER A 52 1.70 -14.26 -4.98
N LEU A 53 1.69 -14.19 -6.30
CA LEU A 53 1.87 -15.35 -7.17
C LEU A 53 3.36 -15.51 -7.47
N GLN A 54 3.87 -16.73 -7.36
CA GLN A 54 5.24 -17.06 -7.72
C GLN A 54 5.30 -18.05 -8.86
N ASN A 55 6.26 -17.81 -9.75
CA ASN A 55 6.44 -18.61 -10.93
C ASN A 55 7.07 -19.96 -10.59
N GLY A 56 6.63 -21.00 -11.31
CA GLY A 56 7.31 -22.27 -11.39
C GLY A 56 8.56 -22.21 -12.25
N LYS A 57 9.20 -23.37 -12.43
CA LYS A 57 10.41 -23.50 -13.25
C LYS A 57 10.18 -23.17 -14.73
N ASP A 58 8.95 -23.29 -15.20
CA ASP A 58 8.52 -22.95 -16.56
C ASP A 58 8.24 -21.45 -16.76
N GLY A 59 8.45 -20.63 -15.73
CA GLY A 59 8.22 -19.19 -15.77
C GLY A 59 6.75 -18.79 -15.66
N LYS A 60 5.83 -19.74 -15.47
CA LYS A 60 4.39 -19.47 -15.31
C LYS A 60 4.00 -19.45 -13.83
N PRO A 61 2.98 -18.68 -13.43
CA PRO A 61 2.46 -18.74 -12.06
C PRO A 61 2.12 -20.18 -11.67
N ALA A 62 2.67 -20.63 -10.54
CA ALA A 62 2.45 -22.00 -10.05
C ALA A 62 2.15 -22.03 -8.54
N TRP A 63 2.50 -20.96 -7.81
CA TRP A 63 2.41 -20.91 -6.36
C TRP A 63 1.71 -19.65 -5.88
N ILE A 64 0.97 -19.79 -4.79
CA ILE A 64 0.42 -18.71 -3.98
C ILE A 64 1.31 -18.59 -2.75
N VAL A 65 1.79 -17.38 -2.47
CA VAL A 65 2.52 -17.03 -1.26
C VAL A 65 1.73 -15.99 -0.48
N SER A 66 1.36 -16.30 0.76
CA SER A 66 0.58 -15.41 1.61
C SER A 66 1.08 -15.43 3.04
N GLY A 67 1.18 -14.27 3.68
CA GLY A 67 1.71 -14.20 5.04
C GLY A 67 1.81 -12.80 5.61
N ALA A 68 2.62 -12.65 6.64
CA ALA A 68 2.86 -11.40 7.34
C ALA A 68 4.35 -11.12 7.51
N TRP A 69 4.68 -9.84 7.62
CA TRP A 69 6.03 -9.37 7.88
C TRP A 69 6.02 -8.24 8.89
N ASP A 70 7.17 -8.08 9.55
CA ASP A 70 7.51 -7.02 10.50
C ASP A 70 8.92 -6.52 10.16
N PHE A 71 9.08 -5.21 10.08
CA PHE A 71 10.35 -4.56 9.82
C PHE A 71 10.58 -3.47 10.87
N LYS A 72 11.48 -3.76 11.81
CA LYS A 72 11.82 -2.87 12.93
C LYS A 72 13.06 -2.05 12.61
N ASN A 73 13.12 -0.85 13.18
CA ASN A 73 14.24 0.09 13.07
C ASN A 73 14.65 0.37 11.61
N VAL A 74 13.71 0.63 10.71
CA VAL A 74 13.94 0.85 9.27
C VAL A 74 14.87 2.04 8.94
N ASN A 75 15.25 2.86 9.92
CA ASN A 75 16.20 3.95 9.73
C ASN A 75 17.54 3.71 10.45
N SER A 76 17.81 2.47 10.87
CA SER A 76 18.99 2.09 11.65
C SER A 76 19.80 0.99 10.96
N THR A 77 21.10 0.94 11.25
CA THR A 77 21.97 -0.21 10.92
C THR A 77 21.63 -1.46 11.75
N SER A 78 20.86 -1.30 12.83
CA SER A 78 20.28 -2.39 13.63
C SER A 78 18.84 -2.76 13.22
N SER A 79 18.52 -2.59 11.93
CA SER A 79 17.21 -2.97 11.39
C SER A 79 16.99 -4.48 11.43
N ALA A 80 15.75 -4.89 11.72
CA ALA A 80 15.39 -6.30 11.85
C ALA A 80 14.14 -6.59 11.03
N PHE A 81 14.26 -7.46 10.04
CA PHE A 81 13.16 -7.92 9.21
C PHE A 81 12.82 -9.37 9.56
N ASN A 82 11.56 -9.62 9.86
CA ASN A 82 11.01 -10.95 10.06
C ASN A 82 9.79 -11.14 9.16
N ALA A 83 9.67 -12.31 8.55
CA ALA A 83 8.49 -12.68 7.78
C ALA A 83 8.09 -14.12 8.05
N THR A 84 6.80 -14.39 7.94
CA THR A 84 6.23 -15.74 7.96
C THR A 84 5.19 -15.82 6.86
N PHE A 85 5.31 -16.80 5.97
CA PHE A 85 4.36 -16.99 4.90
C PHE A 85 4.11 -18.47 4.60
N ASN A 86 2.87 -18.75 4.21
CA ASN A 86 2.44 -20.00 3.63
C ASN A 86 2.71 -19.99 2.13
N MET A 87 3.01 -21.16 1.60
CA MET A 87 3.19 -21.41 0.18
C MET A 87 2.40 -22.65 -0.22
N VAL A 88 1.63 -22.54 -1.28
CA VAL A 88 0.75 -23.61 -1.79
C VAL A 88 0.67 -23.52 -3.31
N MET A 89 0.58 -24.65 -4.00
CA MET A 89 0.38 -24.64 -5.45
C MET A 89 -1.00 -24.08 -5.82
N LEU A 90 -1.16 -23.58 -7.04
CA LEU A 90 -2.45 -23.03 -7.51
C LEU A 90 -3.61 -24.03 -7.46
N ASN A 91 -3.32 -25.33 -7.53
CA ASN A 91 -4.30 -26.40 -7.38
C ASN A 91 -4.59 -26.79 -5.92
N GLY A 92 -4.06 -26.05 -4.94
CA GLY A 92 -4.24 -26.29 -3.51
C GLY A 92 -3.29 -27.34 -2.90
N SER A 93 -2.43 -27.97 -3.69
CA SER A 93 -1.52 -29.02 -3.20
C SER A 93 -0.19 -28.47 -2.65
N ALA A 94 0.55 -29.33 -1.95
CA ALA A 94 1.83 -29.03 -1.30
C ALA A 94 1.83 -27.78 -0.37
N PRO A 95 0.87 -27.64 0.57
CA PRO A 95 0.91 -26.56 1.54
C PRO A 95 2.11 -26.70 2.48
N HIS A 96 2.86 -25.62 2.66
CA HIS A 96 3.95 -25.54 3.63
C HIS A 96 4.21 -24.09 4.04
N LYS A 97 5.04 -23.90 5.07
CA LYS A 97 5.36 -22.61 5.67
C LYS A 97 6.85 -22.30 5.58
N HIS A 98 7.15 -21.02 5.45
CA HIS A 98 8.50 -20.48 5.53
C HIS A 98 8.58 -19.31 6.49
N THR A 99 9.77 -19.09 7.04
CA THR A 99 10.13 -17.91 7.80
C THR A 99 11.41 -17.28 7.25
N ILE A 100 11.49 -15.97 7.41
CA ILE A 100 12.69 -15.17 7.20
C ILE A 100 13.04 -14.51 8.52
N THR A 101 14.28 -14.70 8.99
CA THR A 101 14.79 -14.17 10.26
C THR A 101 16.23 -13.70 10.11
N ASP A 102 16.80 -13.14 11.17
CA ASP A 102 18.23 -12.78 11.27
C ASP A 102 18.71 -11.85 10.15
N PHE A 103 17.85 -10.93 9.71
CA PHE A 103 18.22 -9.96 8.70
C PHE A 103 19.40 -9.10 9.16
N LYS A 104 20.43 -9.02 8.32
CA LYS A 104 21.59 -8.16 8.46
C LYS A 104 21.65 -7.25 7.26
N ILE A 105 21.38 -5.96 7.48
CA ILE A 105 21.48 -4.95 6.43
C ILE A 105 22.92 -4.79 5.95
N THR A 106 23.11 -4.64 4.65
CA THR A 106 24.39 -4.33 4.04
C THR A 106 24.40 -2.87 3.60
N GLY A 107 25.29 -2.07 4.19
CA GLY A 107 25.38 -0.64 3.91
C GLY A 107 24.15 0.14 4.35
N SER A 108 23.97 1.32 3.76
CA SER A 108 22.84 2.20 4.03
C SER A 108 21.67 1.91 3.08
N PRO A 109 20.41 2.08 3.52
CA PRO A 109 19.26 1.98 2.63
C PRO A 109 19.34 2.97 1.47
N THR A 110 19.05 2.53 0.25
CA THR A 110 18.89 3.43 -0.89
C THR A 110 17.50 4.06 -0.84
N LYS A 111 17.42 5.39 -0.72
CA LYS A 111 16.15 6.12 -0.61
C LYS A 111 15.97 7.07 -1.78
N ASN A 112 14.75 7.14 -2.30
CA ASN A 112 14.30 8.18 -3.22
C ASN A 112 12.88 8.64 -2.83
N ASN A 113 12.30 9.55 -3.59
CA ASN A 113 11.02 10.18 -3.26
C ASN A 113 9.83 9.19 -3.21
N ILE A 114 9.96 8.01 -3.81
CA ILE A 114 8.85 7.06 -3.96
C ILE A 114 9.14 5.68 -3.35
N ALA A 115 10.38 5.39 -2.95
CA ALA A 115 10.75 4.10 -2.41
C ALA A 115 12.01 4.14 -1.53
N SER A 116 12.09 3.18 -0.61
CA SER A 116 13.30 2.85 0.14
C SER A 116 13.64 1.38 -0.05
N THR A 117 14.87 1.09 -0.44
CA THR A 117 15.39 -0.27 -0.67
C THR A 117 16.42 -0.63 0.39
N TYR A 118 16.24 -1.81 0.98
CA TYR A 118 17.06 -2.37 2.04
C TYR A 118 17.64 -3.68 1.54
N ASN A 119 18.94 -3.70 1.29
CA ASN A 119 19.66 -4.89 0.87
C ASN A 119 20.37 -5.50 2.08
N GLY A 120 20.47 -6.81 2.10
CA GLY A 120 21.15 -7.51 3.18
C GLY A 120 21.11 -9.01 3.00
N THR A 121 21.40 -9.71 4.08
CA THR A 121 21.28 -11.17 4.13
C THR A 121 20.36 -11.60 5.25
N ALA A 122 19.71 -12.76 5.11
CA ALA A 122 18.81 -13.31 6.11
C ALA A 122 18.92 -14.83 6.19
N THR A 123 18.35 -15.41 7.24
CA THR A 123 18.07 -16.84 7.35
C THR A 123 16.71 -17.12 6.73
N VAL A 124 16.61 -18.11 5.84
CA VAL A 124 15.36 -18.53 5.19
C VAL A 124 15.15 -20.02 5.40
N THR A 125 14.01 -20.42 5.97
CA THR A 125 13.69 -21.85 6.13
C THR A 125 13.35 -22.47 4.78
N LEU A 126 13.87 -23.66 4.49
CA LEU A 126 13.46 -24.50 3.35
C LEU A 126 13.09 -25.91 3.84
N LYS A 127 12.57 -26.76 2.94
CA LYS A 127 12.23 -28.16 3.26
C LYS A 127 13.41 -28.95 3.84
N LYS A 128 14.64 -28.67 3.40
CA LYS A 128 15.87 -29.34 3.86
C LYS A 128 16.48 -28.71 5.13
N GLY A 129 15.81 -27.70 5.70
CA GLY A 129 16.30 -26.92 6.83
C GLY A 129 16.55 -25.45 6.49
N PRO A 130 16.90 -24.61 7.49
CA PRO A 130 17.24 -23.21 7.28
C PRO A 130 18.53 -23.01 6.49
N VAL A 131 18.52 -22.03 5.59
CA VAL A 131 19.70 -21.55 4.86
C VAL A 131 20.03 -20.16 5.35
N THR A 132 21.25 -19.95 5.83
CA THR A 132 21.71 -18.66 6.34
C THR A 132 22.41 -17.84 5.25
N GLY A 133 22.48 -16.52 5.45
CA GLY A 133 23.21 -15.63 4.55
C GLY A 133 22.60 -15.53 3.15
N VAL A 134 21.29 -15.74 3.01
CA VAL A 134 20.55 -15.60 1.74
C VAL A 134 20.43 -14.11 1.43
N PRO A 135 20.94 -13.63 0.28
CA PRO A 135 20.73 -12.24 -0.13
C PRO A 135 19.24 -11.97 -0.32
N ILE A 136 18.76 -10.89 0.30
CA ILE A 136 17.40 -10.41 0.12
C ILE A 136 17.40 -8.90 -0.14
N SER A 137 16.37 -8.43 -0.86
CA SER A 137 16.10 -7.01 -1.06
C SER A 137 14.67 -6.69 -0.66
N ILE A 138 14.49 -5.84 0.34
CA ILE A 138 13.19 -5.37 0.81
C ILE A 138 12.99 -3.96 0.24
N LYS A 139 11.90 -3.74 -0.49
CA LYS A 139 11.56 -2.43 -1.03
C LYS A 139 10.23 -1.97 -0.45
N LEU A 140 10.26 -0.86 0.29
CA LEU A 140 9.06 -0.15 0.72
C LEU A 140 8.73 0.90 -0.34
N MET A 141 7.56 0.79 -0.96
CA MET A 141 7.14 1.61 -2.11
C MET A 141 5.93 2.46 -1.73
N GLY A 142 6.10 3.77 -1.80
CA GLY A 142 5.12 4.75 -1.36
C GLY A 142 4.64 4.46 0.08
N PRO A 143 3.38 4.80 0.40
CA PRO A 143 2.84 4.62 1.74
C PRO A 143 2.40 3.19 2.04
N SER A 144 2.17 2.35 1.02
CA SER A 144 1.33 1.16 1.20
C SER A 144 1.83 -0.12 0.55
N ALA A 145 2.80 -0.08 -0.37
CA ALA A 145 3.26 -1.28 -1.07
C ALA A 145 4.63 -1.75 -0.56
N MET A 146 4.86 -3.05 -0.62
CA MET A 146 6.13 -3.67 -0.27
C MET A 146 6.46 -4.77 -1.28
N SER A 147 7.75 -4.91 -1.60
CA SER A 147 8.26 -6.11 -2.25
C SER A 147 9.45 -6.68 -1.51
N LEU A 148 9.59 -8.01 -1.63
CA LEU A 148 10.67 -8.79 -1.05
C LEU A 148 11.24 -9.68 -2.15
N TRP A 149 12.47 -9.40 -2.55
CA TRP A 149 13.26 -10.28 -3.41
C TRP A 149 14.07 -11.23 -2.54
N ILE A 150 14.05 -12.52 -2.88
CA ILE A 150 14.86 -13.56 -2.25
C ILE A 150 15.73 -14.16 -3.34
N ASP A 151 17.05 -14.16 -3.15
CA ASP A 151 17.96 -14.62 -4.19
C ASP A 151 17.74 -16.11 -4.53
N PRO A 152 17.43 -16.44 -5.80
CA PRO A 152 17.15 -17.82 -6.21
C PRO A 152 18.39 -18.72 -6.14
N SER A 153 19.60 -18.18 -6.26
CA SER A 153 20.83 -18.98 -6.30
C SER A 153 21.09 -19.72 -4.99
N LYS A 154 20.78 -19.12 -3.85
CA LYS A 154 20.93 -19.74 -2.52
C LYS A 154 19.72 -20.55 -2.05
N THR A 155 18.58 -20.41 -2.73
CA THR A 155 17.35 -21.12 -2.38
C THR A 155 17.00 -22.23 -3.38
N GLY A 156 17.84 -22.47 -4.39
CA GLY A 156 17.54 -23.43 -5.47
C GLY A 156 16.31 -23.04 -6.28
N SER A 157 16.06 -21.73 -6.41
CA SER A 157 14.88 -21.14 -7.04
C SER A 157 13.55 -21.54 -6.37
N HIS A 158 13.56 -21.90 -5.09
CA HIS A 158 12.36 -22.35 -4.35
C HIS A 158 11.25 -21.30 -4.33
N PHE A 159 11.60 -20.01 -4.28
CA PHE A 159 10.64 -18.88 -4.30
C PHE A 159 10.40 -18.29 -5.69
N GLY A 160 10.92 -18.92 -6.76
CA GLY A 160 10.86 -18.38 -8.12
C GLY A 160 11.92 -17.30 -8.39
N ASN A 161 11.71 -16.57 -9.50
CA ASN A 161 12.60 -15.50 -9.98
C ASN A 161 11.88 -14.14 -10.03
N THR A 162 10.82 -13.97 -9.22
CA THR A 162 10.04 -12.74 -9.11
C THR A 162 9.99 -12.29 -7.65
N PRO A 163 9.88 -10.98 -7.35
CA PRO A 163 9.67 -10.53 -5.98
C PRO A 163 8.34 -11.05 -5.42
N LEU A 164 8.31 -11.31 -4.12
CA LEU A 164 7.06 -11.43 -3.36
C LEU A 164 6.50 -10.01 -3.17
N TYR A 165 5.23 -9.80 -3.51
CA TYR A 165 4.56 -8.51 -3.30
C TYR A 165 3.57 -8.56 -2.13
N GLY A 166 3.39 -7.41 -1.51
CA GLY A 166 2.54 -7.25 -0.35
C GLY A 166 2.18 -5.80 -0.06
N VAL A 167 1.50 -5.59 1.07
CA VAL A 167 1.10 -4.27 1.55
C VAL A 167 1.73 -3.95 2.90
N GLN A 168 1.85 -2.66 3.23
CA GLN A 168 2.35 -2.14 4.50
C GLN A 168 1.24 -2.01 5.56
N HIS A 169 0.25 -2.92 5.52
CA HIS A 169 -0.91 -2.94 6.40
C HIS A 169 -1.30 -4.39 6.70
N ARG A 170 -1.91 -4.64 7.87
CA ARG A 170 -2.55 -5.92 8.16
C ARG A 170 -4.05 -5.76 8.08
N VAL A 171 -4.73 -6.78 7.58
CA VAL A 171 -6.18 -6.90 7.72
C VAL A 171 -6.45 -7.08 9.22
N LYS A 172 -7.26 -6.19 9.79
CA LYS A 172 -7.72 -6.27 11.18
C LYS A 172 -8.88 -7.24 11.29
#